data_AF-A0A972TQ96-F1
#
_entry.id   AF-A0A972TQ96-F1
#
_cell.length_a   1.000
_cell.length_b   1.000
_cell.length_c   1.000
_cell.angle_alpha   90.00
_cell.angle_beta   90.00
_cell.angle_gamma   90.00
#
_symmetry.space_group_name_H-M   'P 1'
#
loop_
_entity.id
_entity.type
_entity.pdbx_description
1 polymer ?
#
loop_
_entity_poly.entity_id
_entity_poly.type
_entity_poly.pdbx_seq_one_letter_code
_entity_poly.pdbx_strand_id
1 'polypeptide(L)'
;MTELLSERDGVVVSRSTVRRLLVEAGLPSPRHRRSPRHRCRRMRMPQEGMLLQIDGSYHRWLGEQGPWFTLLLAVVLSASYCNG
;
A
#
# COMPACT_ATOMS: atom_id res chain seq x y z
N MET A 1 -7.05 10.51 -15.31
CA MET A 1 -6.78 11.60 -16.28
C MET A 1 -6.63 11.03 -17.67
N THR A 2 -5.64 10.18 -17.94
CA THR A 2 -5.48 9.53 -19.26
C THR A 2 -6.70 8.70 -19.69
N GLU A 3 -7.26 7.89 -18.80
CA GLU A 3 -8.51 7.13 -19.06
C GLU A 3 -9.69 8.07 -19.35
N LEU A 4 -9.87 9.12 -18.54
CA LEU A 4 -10.91 10.14 -18.74
C LEU A 4 -10.79 10.89 -20.07
N LEU A 5 -9.56 11.23 -20.51
CA LEU A 5 -9.31 11.86 -21.81
C LEU A 5 -9.67 10.92 -22.97
N SER A 6 -9.40 9.63 -22.82
CA SER A 6 -9.77 8.63 -23.81
C SER A 6 -11.28 8.42 -23.86
N GLU A 7 -11.96 8.35 -22.72
CA GLU A 7 -13.40 8.08 -22.63
C GLU A 7 -14.27 9.27 -23.06
N ARG A 8 -13.86 10.51 -22.71
CA ARG A 8 -14.68 11.71 -22.93
C ARG A 8 -14.31 12.47 -24.19
N ASP A 9 -13.01 12.54 -24.49
CA ASP A 9 -12.47 13.39 -25.56
C ASP A 9 -11.91 12.56 -26.73
N GLY A 10 -11.88 11.23 -26.62
CA GLY A 10 -11.31 10.32 -27.64
C GLY A 10 -9.79 10.43 -27.77
N VAL A 11 -9.11 11.11 -26.84
CA VAL A 11 -7.68 11.40 -26.92
C VAL A 11 -6.89 10.30 -26.21
N VAL A 12 -6.23 9.45 -27.00
CA VAL A 12 -5.34 8.39 -26.51
C VAL A 12 -3.90 8.91 -26.44
N VAL A 13 -3.44 9.22 -25.23
CA VAL A 13 -2.08 9.72 -24.97
C VAL A 13 -1.46 8.97 -23.79
N SER A 14 -0.13 8.84 -23.76
CA SER A 14 0.53 8.18 -22.63
C SER A 14 0.44 9.01 -21.35
N ARG A 15 0.54 8.34 -20.19
CA ARG A 15 0.57 9.02 -18.87
C ARG A 15 1.73 10.01 -18.74
N SER A 16 2.88 9.73 -19.35
CA SER A 16 4.04 10.61 -19.33
C SER A 16 3.80 11.88 -20.14
N THR A 17 3.14 11.78 -21.30
CA THR A 17 2.78 12.95 -22.12
C THR A 17 1.81 13.87 -21.39
N VAL A 18 0.73 13.32 -20.81
CA VAL A 18 -0.24 14.11 -20.02
C VAL A 18 0.46 14.82 -18.86
N ARG A 19 1.37 14.11 -18.15
CA ARG A 19 2.13 14.70 -17.06
C ARG A 19 3.01 15.86 -17.53
N ARG A 20 3.71 15.73 -18.66
CA ARG A 20 4.58 16.78 -19.20
C ARG A 20 3.77 18.04 -19.56
N LEU A 21 2.66 17.87 -20.29
CA LEU A 21 1.77 18.97 -20.68
C LEU A 21 1.21 19.70 -19.45
N LEU A 22 0.77 18.98 -18.43
CA LEU A 22 0.25 19.58 -17.20
C LEU A 22 1.32 20.36 -16.43
N VAL A 23 2.57 19.88 -16.40
CA VAL A 23 3.69 20.59 -15.79
C VAL A 23 4.04 21.86 -16.57
N GLU A 24 4.11 21.77 -17.91
CA GLU A 24 4.35 22.92 -18.79
C GLU A 24 3.24 23.99 -18.66
N ALA A 25 2.00 23.55 -18.47
CA ALA A 25 0.84 24.43 -18.24
C ALA A 25 0.75 25.00 -16.81
N GLY A 26 1.72 24.72 -15.92
CA GLY A 26 1.70 25.21 -14.53
C GLY A 26 0.65 24.53 -13.64
N LEU A 27 0.14 23.37 -14.03
CA LEU A 27 -0.86 22.56 -13.32
C LEU A 27 -0.26 21.24 -12.82
N PRO A 28 0.76 21.26 -11.93
CA PRO A 28 1.34 20.03 -11.41
C PRO A 28 0.32 19.25 -10.58
N SER A 29 0.56 17.94 -10.44
CA SER A 29 -0.26 17.09 -9.58
C SER A 29 -0.35 17.69 -8.16
N PRO A 30 -1.57 17.92 -7.62
CA PRO A 30 -1.74 18.45 -6.27
C PRO A 30 -1.28 17.44 -5.19
N ARG A 31 -1.13 16.18 -5.55
CA ARG A 31 -0.62 15.14 -4.65
C ARG A 31 0.90 15.17 -4.63
N HIS A 32 1.46 15.57 -3.49
CA HIS A 32 2.86 15.34 -3.18
C HIS A 32 3.07 13.88 -2.77
N ARG A 33 4.05 13.20 -3.37
CA ARG A 33 4.41 11.86 -2.92
C ARG A 33 5.06 11.99 -1.55
N ARG A 34 4.47 11.40 -0.51
CA ARG A 34 5.14 11.30 0.79
C ARG A 34 6.43 10.50 0.62
N SER A 35 7.54 11.04 1.10
CA SER A 35 8.80 10.29 1.14
C SER A 35 8.58 8.96 1.88
N PRO A 36 9.15 7.85 1.39
CA PRO A 36 9.09 6.59 2.10
C PRO A 36 9.63 6.79 3.51
N ARG A 37 8.80 6.56 4.53
CA ARG A 37 9.28 6.58 5.92
C ARG A 37 10.21 5.38 6.07
N HIS A 38 11.48 5.63 6.41
CA HIS A 38 12.43 4.55 6.68
C HIS A 38 11.81 3.62 7.73
N ARG A 39 11.84 2.30 7.50
CA ARG A 39 11.28 1.33 8.44
C ARG A 39 12.14 1.37 9.70
N CYS A 40 11.54 1.76 10.84
CA CYS A 40 12.17 1.64 12.15
C CYS A 40 11.75 0.31 12.77
N ARG A 41 12.69 -0.36 13.45
CA ARG A 41 12.37 -1.55 14.25
C ARG A 41 11.52 -1.11 15.43
N ARG A 42 10.43 -1.83 15.70
CA ARG A 42 9.61 -1.61 16.90
C ARG A 42 10.41 -2.01 18.15
N MET A 43 10.23 -1.30 19.27
CA MET A 43 10.78 -1.72 20.56
C MET A 43 10.18 -3.07 20.99
N ARG A 44 10.97 -3.89 21.69
CA ARG A 44 10.49 -5.15 22.28
C ARG A 44 9.51 -4.82 23.43
N MET A 45 8.48 -5.64 23.60
CA MET A 45 7.61 -5.55 24.78
C MET A 45 8.30 -6.19 25.99
N PRO A 46 7.97 -5.74 27.22
CA PRO A 46 8.70 -6.16 28.42
C PRO A 46 8.43 -7.61 28.82
N GLN A 47 7.35 -8.23 28.36
CA GLN A 47 7.02 -9.63 28.68
C GLN A 47 6.49 -10.35 27.43
N GLU A 48 6.71 -11.67 27.38
CA GLU A 48 6.07 -12.55 26.41
C GLU A 48 4.54 -12.41 26.48
N GLY A 49 3.86 -12.57 25.34
CA GLY A 49 2.40 -12.47 25.32
C GLY A 49 1.86 -11.06 25.13
N MET A 50 2.65 -10.03 25.42
CA MET A 50 2.19 -8.63 25.35
C MET A 50 2.15 -8.05 23.93
N LEU A 51 2.72 -8.75 22.95
CA LEU A 51 2.74 -8.29 21.57
C LEU A 51 2.04 -9.30 20.66
N LEU A 52 0.92 -8.88 20.09
CA LEU A 52 0.19 -9.62 19.06
C LEU A 52 0.58 -9.07 17.68
N GLN A 53 1.07 -9.94 16.80
CA GLN A 53 1.25 -9.63 15.39
C GLN A 53 0.09 -10.24 14.61
N ILE A 54 -0.70 -9.38 13.96
CA ILE A 54 -1.75 -9.78 13.02
C ILE A 54 -1.28 -9.41 11.61
N ASP A 55 -1.31 -10.38 10.71
CA ASP A 55 -1.06 -10.17 9.28
C ASP A 55 -2.27 -10.64 8.47
N GLY A 56 -2.43 -10.07 7.27
CA GLY A 56 -3.58 -10.33 6.40
C GLY A 56 -3.15 -10.57 4.95
N SER A 57 -3.61 -11.67 4.36
CA SER A 57 -3.36 -11.98 2.95
C SER A 57 -4.66 -12.16 2.17
N TYR A 58 -4.75 -11.49 1.01
CA TYR A 58 -5.93 -11.56 0.15
C TYR A 58 -5.90 -12.83 -0.71
N HIS A 59 -7.01 -13.58 -0.72
CA HIS A 59 -7.18 -14.79 -1.50
C HIS A 59 -8.56 -14.88 -2.15
N ARG A 60 -8.63 -15.54 -3.32
CA ARG A 60 -9.87 -15.87 -4.04
C ARG A 60 -10.27 -17.33 -3.81
N TRP A 61 -10.58 -17.70 -2.58
CA TRP A 61 -10.90 -19.09 -2.24
C TRP A 61 -12.17 -19.63 -2.91
N LEU A 62 -13.11 -18.76 -3.30
CA LEU A 62 -14.35 -19.14 -3.97
C LEU A 62 -14.28 -19.01 -5.51
N GLY A 63 -13.06 -19.01 -6.07
CA GLY A 63 -12.85 -18.88 -7.52
C GLY A 63 -12.76 -17.44 -8.01
N GLU A 64 -12.46 -17.27 -9.31
CA GLU A 64 -12.10 -15.97 -9.88
C GLU A 64 -13.22 -14.93 -9.91
N GLN A 65 -14.47 -15.40 -9.97
CA GLN A 65 -15.69 -14.59 -10.01
C GLN A 65 -16.25 -14.32 -8.62
N GLY A 66 -15.72 -15.00 -7.59
CA GLY A 66 -16.16 -14.84 -6.20
C GLY A 66 -15.55 -13.61 -5.53
N PRO A 67 -16.09 -13.20 -4.37
CA PRO A 67 -15.51 -12.11 -3.60
C PRO A 67 -14.11 -12.49 -3.08
N TRP A 68 -13.27 -11.47 -2.86
CA TRP A 68 -11.99 -11.65 -2.18
C TRP A 68 -12.22 -11.92 -0.69
N PHE A 69 -11.48 -12.88 -0.15
CA PHE A 69 -11.39 -13.12 1.29
C PHE A 69 -10.01 -12.73 1.79
N THR A 70 -9.93 -12.39 3.07
CA THR A 70 -8.65 -12.12 3.75
C THR A 70 -8.39 -13.24 4.73
N LEU A 71 -7.30 -13.98 4.54
CA LEU A 71 -6.76 -14.85 5.57
C LEU A 71 -6.12 -13.96 6.63
N LEU A 72 -6.57 -14.08 7.87
CA LEU A 72 -5.97 -13.40 9.00
C LEU A 72 -5.12 -14.38 9.79
N LEU A 73 -3.84 -14.06 9.95
CA LEU A 73 -2.91 -14.80 10.81
C LEU A 73 -2.60 -13.95 12.03
N ALA A 74 -2.76 -14.53 13.22
CA ALA A 74 -2.38 -13.90 14.47
C ALA A 74 -1.33 -14.74 15.19
N VAL A 75 -0.18 -14.15 15.51
CA VAL A 75 0.90 -14.80 16.25
C VAL A 75 1.26 -13.94 17.46
N VAL A 76 1.24 -14.57 18.63
CA VAL A 76 1.74 -13.97 19.85
C VAL A 76 3.26 -14.02 19.82
N LEU A 77 3.90 -12.86 19.94
CA LEU A 77 5.35 -12.79 19.94
C LEU A 77 5.87 -13.08 21.36
N SER A 78 6.74 -14.09 21.46
CA SER A 78 7.57 -14.31 22.64
C SER A 78 8.72 -13.31 22.62
N ALA A 79 8.97 -12.70 23.78
CA ALA A 79 10.13 -11.89 24.04
C ALA A 79 11.14 -12.75 24.81
N SER A 80 12.07 -13.40 24.11
CA SER A 80 13.21 -14.00 24.78
C SER A 80 14.06 -12.88 25.38
N TYR A 81 14.12 -12.83 26.71
CA TYR A 81 15.04 -11.97 27.43
C TYR A 81 16.47 -12.35 27.02
N CYS A 82 17.16 -11.45 26.32
CA CYS A 82 18.60 -11.55 26.20
C CYS A 82 19.17 -11.07 27.54
N ASN A 83 19.32 -11.97 28.51
CA ASN A 83 20.15 -11.67 29.68
C ASN A 83 21.60 -11.58 29.19
N GLY A 84 22.21 -10.43 29.43
CA GLY A 84 23.65 -10.23 29.33
C GLY A 84 24.39 -10.84 30.50
#